data_AF-A0A348VDH7-F1
#
_entry.id   AF-A0A348VDH7-F1
#
_cell.length_a   1.000
_cell.length_b   1.000
_cell.length_c   1.000
_cell.angle_alpha   90.00
_cell.angle_beta   90.00
_cell.angle_gamma   90.00
#
_symmetry.space_group_name_H-M   'P 1'
#
loop_
_entity.id
_entity.type
_entity.pdbx_description
1 polymer ?
#
loop_
_entity_poly.entity_id
_entity_poly.type
_entity_poly.pdbx_seq_one_letter_code
_entity_poly.pdbx_strand_id
1 'polypeptide(L)'
;FLSSRGAKLERSEEDIFNAVTKKKPVDVESIEEHMAKLLINTPELSTILVEDEYFYPYTPGLREVLDAIKDWDPERDTAEKYVELFPPYLRNLVEESMSENFGTYQQKEKMLKELLGRWRVKDLDNYINKLSLQLAESHDEGLLEQLQEVLRERDEISRQLQGLE
;
A
#
# COMPACT_ATOMS: atom_id res chain seq x y z
N PHE A 1 -24.66 -5.50 -50.18
CA PHE A 1 -25.73 -5.41 -49.18
C PHE A 1 -25.35 -6.21 -47.95
N LEU A 2 -25.53 -5.60 -46.78
CA LEU A 2 -25.19 -6.06 -45.43
C LEU A 2 -26.07 -7.24 -44.96
N SER A 3 -25.56 -8.11 -44.07
CA SER A 3 -26.06 -8.25 -42.67
C SER A 3 -25.77 -9.64 -42.05
N SER A 4 -24.83 -9.61 -41.10
CA SER A 4 -24.73 -10.31 -39.80
C SER A 4 -25.80 -11.31 -39.33
N ARG A 5 -25.31 -12.44 -38.77
CA ARG A 5 -25.73 -13.14 -37.52
C ARG A 5 -25.03 -14.52 -37.48
N GLY A 6 -24.36 -14.99 -36.44
CA GLY A 6 -23.90 -14.43 -35.17
C GLY A 6 -22.92 -15.46 -34.62
N ALA A 7 -21.68 -15.04 -34.33
CA ALA A 7 -20.74 -15.88 -33.60
C ALA A 7 -21.02 -15.68 -32.12
N LYS A 8 -21.61 -16.69 -31.47
CA LYS A 8 -21.58 -16.80 -30.01
C LYS A 8 -20.10 -16.88 -29.62
N LEU A 9 -19.60 -15.82 -29.01
CA LEU A 9 -18.38 -15.89 -28.21
C LEU A 9 -18.70 -16.74 -26.98
N GLU A 10 -18.48 -18.04 -27.09
CA GLU A 10 -18.20 -18.87 -25.91
C GLU A 10 -16.84 -18.39 -25.39
N ARG A 11 -16.87 -17.47 -24.43
CA ARG A 11 -15.70 -17.22 -23.59
C ARG A 11 -15.47 -18.52 -22.81
N SER A 12 -14.35 -19.17 -23.05
CA SER A 12 -13.97 -20.36 -22.29
C SER A 12 -13.86 -19.97 -20.82
N GLU A 13 -14.29 -20.86 -19.92
CA GLU A 13 -14.12 -20.67 -18.48
C GLU A 13 -12.63 -20.50 -18.11
N GLU A 14 -11.71 -20.95 -18.98
CA GLU A 14 -10.27 -20.72 -18.91
C GLU A 14 -9.85 -19.26 -19.10
N ASP A 15 -10.55 -18.47 -19.93
CA ASP A 15 -10.28 -17.03 -20.07
C ASP A 15 -10.71 -16.25 -18.82
N ILE A 16 -11.74 -16.72 -18.12
CA ILE A 16 -12.20 -16.16 -16.84
C ILE A 16 -11.23 -16.59 -15.72
N PHE A 17 -10.77 -17.84 -15.72
CA PHE A 17 -9.78 -18.34 -14.76
C PHE A 17 -8.42 -17.63 -14.91
N ASN A 18 -7.98 -17.36 -16.14
CA ASN A 18 -6.74 -16.64 -16.41
C ASN A 18 -6.82 -15.13 -16.08
N ALA A 19 -8.01 -14.53 -16.07
CA ALA A 19 -8.20 -13.17 -15.54
C ALA A 19 -8.17 -13.13 -14.00
N VAL A 20 -8.39 -14.26 -13.34
CA VAL A 20 -8.39 -14.41 -11.87
C VAL A 20 -7.01 -14.84 -11.33
N THR A 21 -6.14 -15.43 -12.15
CA THR A 21 -4.78 -15.78 -11.73
C THR A 21 -3.77 -14.69 -12.08
N LYS A 22 -3.25 -14.02 -11.03
CA LYS A 22 -2.03 -13.18 -10.95
C LYS A 22 -2.22 -11.70 -10.55
N LYS A 23 -3.27 -11.34 -9.80
CA LYS A 23 -3.01 -10.35 -8.73
C LYS A 23 -2.23 -11.11 -7.66
N LYS A 24 -0.90 -10.91 -7.60
CA LYS A 24 -0.12 -11.33 -6.43
C LYS A 24 -0.91 -10.90 -5.18
N PRO A 25 -0.99 -11.71 -4.13
CA PRO A 25 -1.54 -11.22 -2.86
C PRO A 25 -0.82 -9.92 -2.56
N VAL A 26 -1.58 -8.84 -2.41
CA VAL A 26 -1.02 -7.54 -2.02
C VAL A 26 -0.59 -7.72 -0.58
N ASP A 27 0.67 -8.12 -0.44
CA ASP A 27 1.44 -8.25 0.78
C ASP A 27 1.75 -6.83 1.29
N VAL A 28 1.84 -6.67 2.60
CA VAL A 28 2.36 -5.46 3.25
C VAL A 28 3.66 -5.00 2.59
N GLU A 29 4.57 -5.92 2.27
CA GLU A 29 5.83 -5.62 1.56
C GLU A 29 5.58 -4.93 0.22
N SER A 30 4.60 -5.42 -0.55
CA SER A 30 4.25 -4.84 -1.85
C SER A 30 3.56 -3.48 -1.73
N ILE A 31 2.79 -3.26 -0.65
CA ILE A 31 2.17 -1.97 -0.36
C ILE A 31 3.24 -0.96 -0.01
N GLU A 32 4.17 -1.34 0.87
CA GLU A 32 5.26 -0.49 1.31
C GLU A 32 6.25 -0.18 0.19
N GLU A 33 6.51 -1.12 -0.74
CA GLU A 33 7.31 -0.83 -1.95
C GLU A 33 6.64 0.24 -2.82
N HIS A 34 5.31 0.19 -3.01
CA HIS A 34 4.59 1.22 -3.75
C HIS A 34 4.58 2.57 -3.03
N MET A 35 4.44 2.57 -1.69
CA MET A 35 4.59 3.80 -0.89
C MET A 35 5.98 4.37 -1.08
N ALA A 36 7.02 3.55 -0.98
CA ALA A 36 8.42 3.96 -1.15
C ALA A 36 8.64 4.60 -2.53
N LYS A 37 8.16 3.96 -3.60
CA LYS A 37 8.22 4.52 -4.97
C LYS A 37 7.54 5.89 -5.05
N LEU A 38 6.36 6.04 -4.47
CA LEU A 38 5.62 7.29 -4.53
C LEU A 38 6.32 8.41 -3.74
N LEU A 39 6.87 8.07 -2.57
CA LEU A 39 7.54 9.02 -1.68
C LEU A 39 8.90 9.46 -2.19
N ILE A 40 9.67 8.58 -2.82
CA ILE A 40 10.91 8.97 -3.50
C ILE A 40 10.63 10.06 -4.54
N ASN A 41 9.53 9.90 -5.31
CA ASN A 41 9.12 10.82 -6.36
C ASN A 41 8.47 12.12 -5.83
N THR A 42 7.79 12.07 -4.68
CA THR A 42 7.10 13.21 -4.08
C THR A 42 7.28 13.18 -2.56
N PRO A 43 8.45 13.65 -2.07
CA PRO A 43 8.87 13.50 -0.67
C PRO A 43 7.95 14.19 0.33
N GLU A 44 7.28 15.27 -0.09
CA GLU A 44 6.39 16.08 0.76
C GLU A 44 5.19 15.27 1.27
N LEU A 45 4.78 14.24 0.52
CA LEU A 45 3.69 13.35 0.90
C LEU A 45 4.05 12.43 2.09
N SER A 46 5.33 12.34 2.47
CA SER A 46 5.77 11.55 3.64
C SER A 46 5.08 12.00 4.93
N THR A 47 4.70 13.27 5.02
CA THR A 47 3.93 13.84 6.14
C THR A 47 2.65 13.05 6.42
N ILE A 48 1.96 12.56 5.38
CA ILE A 48 0.73 11.76 5.52
C ILE A 48 0.99 10.45 6.28
N LEU A 49 2.16 9.83 6.06
CA LEU A 49 2.53 8.61 6.77
C LEU A 49 3.04 8.90 8.19
N VAL A 50 3.84 9.97 8.34
CA VAL A 50 4.48 10.30 9.63
C VAL A 50 3.47 10.85 10.65
N GLU A 51 2.41 11.52 10.19
CA GLU A 51 1.32 12.00 11.04
C GLU A 51 0.31 10.91 11.43
N ASP A 52 0.39 9.73 10.81
CA ASP A 52 -0.47 8.59 11.11
C ASP A 52 0.06 7.82 12.34
N GLU A 53 -0.65 7.95 13.47
CA GLU A 53 -0.25 7.33 14.75
C GLU A 53 -0.18 5.79 14.72
N TYR A 54 -0.86 5.16 13.76
CA TYR A 54 -0.93 3.70 13.63
C TYR A 54 0.03 3.16 12.58
N PHE A 55 0.68 4.04 11.82
CA PHE A 55 1.59 3.63 10.75
C PHE A 55 2.98 3.30 11.29
N TYR A 56 3.49 2.13 10.92
CA TYR A 56 4.86 1.72 11.23
C TYR A 56 5.48 0.93 10.07
N PRO A 57 6.54 1.42 9.42
CA PRO A 57 7.12 0.72 8.27
C PRO A 57 7.75 -0.62 8.71
N TYR A 58 7.24 -1.71 8.16
CA TYR A 58 7.71 -3.07 8.44
C TYR A 58 8.91 -3.46 7.59
N THR A 59 9.04 -2.90 6.39
CA THR A 59 10.15 -3.16 5.47
C THR A 59 11.33 -2.21 5.70
N PRO A 60 12.58 -2.70 5.56
CA PRO A 60 13.75 -1.83 5.55
C PRO A 60 13.71 -0.78 4.44
N GLY A 61 13.19 -1.15 3.26
CA GLY A 61 13.16 -0.26 2.09
C GLY A 61 12.35 1.01 2.34
N LEU A 62 11.11 0.90 2.84
CA LEU A 62 10.30 2.08 3.14
C LEU A 62 10.87 2.90 4.31
N ARG A 63 11.44 2.24 5.33
CA ARG A 63 12.08 2.93 6.44
C ARG A 63 13.25 3.79 5.98
N GLU A 64 14.15 3.24 5.18
CA GLU A 64 15.30 3.98 4.66
C GLU A 64 14.89 5.10 3.72
N VAL A 65 13.79 4.94 2.97
CA VAL A 65 13.22 6.03 2.17
C VAL A 65 12.75 7.18 3.07
N LEU A 66 12.02 6.87 4.16
CA LEU A 66 11.56 7.88 5.10
C LEU A 66 12.74 8.58 5.82
N ASP A 67 13.78 7.83 6.18
CA ASP A 67 15.00 8.37 6.77
C ASP A 67 15.72 9.32 5.78
N ALA A 68 15.89 8.92 4.52
CA ALA A 68 16.48 9.76 3.49
C ALA A 68 15.67 11.05 3.24
N ILE A 69 14.34 10.97 3.23
CA ILE A 69 13.46 12.15 3.10
C ILE A 69 13.61 13.09 4.29
N LYS A 70 13.72 12.54 5.51
CA LYS A 70 13.90 13.33 6.73
C LYS A 70 15.24 14.06 6.76
N ASP A 71 16.28 13.45 6.23
CA ASP A 71 17.63 14.01 6.18
C ASP A 71 17.84 14.97 4.99
N TRP A 72 16.87 15.05 4.07
CA TRP A 72 16.89 15.94 2.91
C TRP A 72 16.24 17.29 3.20
N ASP A 73 16.96 18.38 2.91
CA ASP A 73 16.43 19.74 2.97
C ASP A 73 16.31 20.34 1.57
N PRO A 74 15.10 20.48 0.99
CA PRO A 74 14.92 20.99 -0.36
C PRO A 74 15.37 22.44 -0.55
N GLU A 75 15.53 23.22 0.53
CA GLU A 75 16.06 24.59 0.45
C GLU A 75 17.59 24.64 0.39
N ARG A 76 18.28 23.58 0.82
CA ARG A 76 19.74 23.53 0.95
C ARG A 76 20.41 22.48 0.07
N ASP A 77 19.70 21.44 -0.29
CA ASP A 77 20.23 20.24 -0.92
C ASP A 77 19.82 20.16 -2.39
N THR A 78 20.74 19.71 -3.23
CA THR A 78 20.45 19.48 -4.65
C THR A 78 19.72 18.15 -4.85
N ALA A 79 19.15 17.95 -6.03
CA ALA A 79 18.53 16.68 -6.41
C ALA A 79 19.55 15.53 -6.42
N GLU A 80 20.80 15.78 -6.80
CA GLU A 80 21.87 14.78 -6.73
C GLU A 80 22.16 14.37 -5.29
N LYS A 81 22.22 15.35 -4.37
CA LYS A 81 22.42 15.07 -2.95
C LYS A 81 21.26 14.24 -2.38
N TYR A 82 20.02 14.51 -2.80
CA TYR A 82 18.87 13.69 -2.42
C TYR A 82 19.05 12.22 -2.83
N VAL A 83 19.47 11.96 -4.08
CA VAL A 83 19.71 10.60 -4.58
C VAL A 83 20.85 9.91 -3.81
N GLU A 84 21.86 10.66 -3.36
CA GLU A 84 22.99 10.14 -2.58
C GLU A 84 22.62 9.73 -1.14
N LEU A 85 21.50 10.20 -0.60
CA LEU A 85 21.02 9.80 0.73
C LEU A 85 20.51 8.36 0.75
N PHE A 86 20.11 7.82 -0.41
CA PHE A 86 19.59 6.47 -0.49
C PHE A 86 20.71 5.41 -0.48
N PRO A 87 20.54 4.31 0.28
CA PRO A 87 21.48 3.20 0.24
C PRO A 87 21.66 2.61 -1.17
N PRO A 88 22.86 2.13 -1.53
CA PRO A 88 23.17 1.69 -2.90
C PRO A 88 22.23 0.62 -3.45
N TYR A 89 21.66 -0.21 -2.59
CA TYR A 89 20.75 -1.28 -2.99
C TYR A 89 19.35 -0.79 -3.38
N LEU A 90 18.98 0.44 -2.98
CA LEU A 90 17.74 1.11 -3.40
C LEU A 90 17.91 1.91 -4.70
N ARG A 91 19.11 1.98 -5.29
CA ARG A 91 19.38 2.81 -6.47
C ARG A 91 18.40 2.54 -7.63
N ASN A 92 18.16 1.27 -7.95
CA ASN A 92 17.21 0.91 -9.01
C ASN A 92 15.78 1.41 -8.69
N LEU A 93 15.36 1.29 -7.43
CA LEU A 93 14.07 1.77 -6.96
C LEU A 93 13.96 3.29 -7.13
N VAL A 94 15.03 4.02 -6.79
CA VAL A 94 15.09 5.48 -6.91
C VAL A 94 15.06 5.91 -8.37
N GLU A 95 15.85 5.29 -9.23
CA GLU A 95 15.87 5.58 -10.67
C GLU A 95 14.51 5.31 -11.32
N GLU A 96 13.90 4.15 -11.02
CA GLU A 96 12.55 3.82 -11.48
C GLU A 96 11.53 4.87 -11.02
N SER A 97 11.49 5.15 -9.72
CA SER A 97 10.56 6.10 -9.11
C SER A 97 10.69 7.51 -9.70
N MET A 98 11.91 8.02 -9.88
CA MET A 98 12.16 9.36 -10.43
C MET A 98 11.73 9.47 -11.90
N SER A 99 11.78 8.37 -12.64
CA SER A 99 11.34 8.30 -14.04
C SER A 99 9.84 8.06 -14.22
N GLU A 100 9.16 7.58 -13.17
CA GLU A 100 7.76 7.20 -13.21
C GLU A 100 6.82 8.41 -13.12
N ASN A 101 5.79 8.41 -13.95
CA ASN A 101 4.76 9.45 -13.95
C ASN A 101 3.54 8.99 -13.14
N PHE A 102 3.53 9.33 -11.85
CA PHE A 102 2.40 9.09 -10.95
C PHE A 102 1.24 10.11 -11.08
N GLY A 103 1.29 11.00 -12.09
CA GLY A 103 0.25 12.00 -12.33
C GLY A 103 0.41 13.26 -11.48
N THR A 104 -0.70 13.96 -11.25
CA THR A 104 -0.71 15.22 -10.48
C THR A 104 -0.50 14.97 -8.99
N TYR A 105 -0.11 16.02 -8.25
CA TYR A 105 0.04 15.93 -6.79
C TYR A 105 -1.21 15.36 -6.10
N GLN A 106 -2.42 15.80 -6.49
CA GLN A 106 -3.66 15.29 -5.91
C GLN A 106 -3.90 13.80 -6.22
N GLN A 107 -3.47 13.33 -7.38
CA GLN A 107 -3.55 11.91 -7.73
C GLN A 107 -2.59 11.10 -6.86
N LYS A 108 -1.35 11.58 -6.68
CA LYS A 108 -0.37 10.96 -5.80
C LYS A 108 -0.84 10.93 -4.34
N GLU A 109 -1.37 12.05 -3.84
CA GLU A 109 -1.93 12.13 -2.49
C GLU A 109 -3.05 11.11 -2.28
N LYS A 110 -3.99 11.02 -3.24
CA LYS A 110 -5.07 10.03 -3.22
C LYS A 110 -4.51 8.60 -3.22
N MET A 111 -3.54 8.31 -4.11
CA MET A 111 -2.87 7.00 -4.18
C MET A 111 -2.18 6.65 -2.86
N LEU A 112 -1.48 7.60 -2.21
CA LEU A 112 -0.82 7.34 -0.93
C LEU A 112 -1.84 7.03 0.17
N LYS A 113 -2.95 7.78 0.24
CA LYS A 113 -4.04 7.51 1.19
C LYS A 113 -4.68 6.15 0.97
N GLU A 114 -4.88 5.74 -0.28
CA GLU A 114 -5.35 4.40 -0.62
C GLU A 114 -4.35 3.31 -0.20
N LEU A 115 -3.05 3.52 -0.45
CA LEU A 115 -1.99 2.60 -0.02
C LEU A 115 -1.97 2.49 1.51
N LEU A 116 -2.06 3.61 2.24
CA LEU A 116 -2.08 3.65 3.70
C LEU A 116 -3.28 2.94 4.28
N GLY A 117 -4.48 3.17 3.74
CA GLY A 117 -5.67 2.43 4.17
C GLY A 117 -5.54 0.94 3.90
N ARG A 118 -5.01 0.53 2.73
CA ARG A 118 -4.76 -0.89 2.41
C ARG A 118 -3.74 -1.52 3.35
N TRP A 119 -2.68 -0.78 3.69
CA TRP A 119 -1.68 -1.18 4.67
C TRP A 119 -2.33 -1.42 6.03
N ARG A 120 -3.16 -0.49 6.52
CA ARG A 120 -3.88 -0.62 7.80
C ARG A 120 -4.81 -1.82 7.81
N VAL A 121 -5.57 -2.06 6.74
CA VAL A 121 -6.44 -3.25 6.65
C VAL A 121 -5.62 -4.53 6.76
N LYS A 122 -4.44 -4.58 6.14
CA LYS A 122 -3.55 -5.74 6.24
C LYS A 122 -2.94 -5.91 7.61
N ASP A 123 -2.56 -4.82 8.26
CA ASP A 123 -2.07 -4.85 9.62
C ASP A 123 -3.14 -5.39 10.60
N LEU A 124 -4.37 -4.88 10.49
CA LEU A 124 -5.51 -5.34 11.27
C LEU A 124 -5.88 -6.79 10.96
N ASP A 125 -5.87 -7.23 9.69
CA ASP A 125 -6.09 -8.63 9.32
C ASP A 125 -5.04 -9.54 10.01
N ASN A 126 -3.78 -9.12 10.07
CA ASN A 126 -2.71 -9.84 10.77
C ASN A 126 -2.95 -9.88 12.30
N TYR A 127 -3.41 -8.77 12.88
CA TYR A 127 -3.72 -8.71 14.30
C TYR A 127 -4.94 -9.55 14.68
N ILE A 128 -6.01 -9.51 13.88
CA ILE A 128 -7.21 -10.37 14.00
C ILE A 128 -6.82 -11.84 13.99
N ASN A 129 -5.93 -12.25 13.09
CA ASN A 129 -5.46 -13.63 13.02
C ASN A 129 -4.73 -14.04 14.31
N LYS A 130 -3.88 -13.17 14.87
CA LYS A 130 -3.18 -13.42 16.14
C LYS A 130 -4.18 -13.55 17.31
N LEU A 131 -5.13 -12.63 17.42
CA LEU A 131 -6.17 -12.66 18.47
C LEU A 131 -7.04 -13.91 18.36
N SER A 132 -7.44 -14.29 17.14
CA SER A 132 -8.26 -15.48 16.89
C SER A 132 -7.56 -16.77 17.31
N LEU A 133 -6.25 -16.87 17.08
CA LEU A 133 -5.44 -18.01 17.54
C LEU A 133 -5.35 -18.06 19.07
N GLN A 134 -5.10 -16.91 19.72
CA GLN A 134 -5.05 -16.83 21.19
C GLN A 134 -6.40 -17.19 21.83
N LEU A 135 -7.51 -16.76 21.23
CA LEU A 135 -8.86 -17.06 21.69
C LEU A 135 -9.18 -18.55 21.61
N ALA A 136 -8.75 -19.22 20.54
CA ALA A 136 -8.90 -20.66 20.40
C ALA A 136 -8.19 -21.44 21.52
N GLU A 137 -7.15 -20.85 22.10
CA GLU A 137 -6.33 -21.46 23.16
C GLU A 137 -6.78 -21.07 24.58
N SER A 138 -7.47 -19.94 24.77
CA SER A 138 -7.67 -19.34 26.12
C SER A 138 -9.10 -18.97 26.52
N HIS A 139 -10.10 -18.95 25.60
CA HIS A 139 -11.50 -18.57 25.88
C HIS A 139 -11.65 -17.33 26.80
N ASP A 140 -10.75 -16.35 26.66
CA ASP A 140 -10.70 -15.13 27.46
C ASP A 140 -11.72 -14.09 26.93
N GLU A 141 -12.63 -13.64 27.80
CA GLU A 141 -13.63 -12.62 27.45
C GLU A 141 -12.99 -11.28 27.05
N GLY A 142 -11.85 -10.90 27.64
CA GLY A 142 -11.14 -9.68 27.29
C GLY A 142 -10.53 -9.73 25.88
N LEU A 143 -10.06 -10.91 25.44
CA LEU A 143 -9.60 -11.09 24.06
C LEU A 143 -10.77 -11.05 23.06
N LEU A 144 -11.98 -11.49 23.46
CA LEU A 144 -13.16 -11.38 22.61
C LEU A 144 -13.57 -9.92 22.39
N GLU A 145 -13.53 -9.11 23.45
CA GLU A 145 -13.82 -7.67 23.35
C GLU A 145 -12.81 -6.98 22.40
N GLN A 146 -11.51 -7.26 22.58
CA GLN A 146 -10.47 -6.74 21.69
C GLN A 146 -10.69 -7.15 20.23
N LEU A 147 -11.01 -8.42 19.98
CA LEU A 147 -11.29 -8.89 18.62
C LEU A 147 -12.49 -8.16 17.99
N GLN A 148 -13.55 -7.90 18.76
CA GLN A 148 -14.70 -7.15 18.27
C GLN A 148 -14.37 -5.70 17.93
N GLU A 149 -13.53 -5.04 18.73
CA GLU A 149 -13.07 -3.67 18.45
C GLU A 149 -12.26 -3.61 17.16
N VAL A 150 -11.27 -4.50 17.03
CA VAL A 150 -10.38 -4.55 15.85
C VAL A 150 -11.17 -4.88 14.58
N LEU A 151 -12.17 -5.76 14.65
CA LEU A 151 -13.06 -6.05 13.51
C LEU A 151 -13.85 -4.82 13.07
N ARG A 152 -14.38 -4.03 14.02
CA ARG A 152 -15.12 -2.80 13.71
C ARG A 152 -14.22 -1.76 13.05
N GLU A 153 -13.01 -1.58 13.56
CA GLU A 153 -12.02 -0.66 13.01
C GLU A 153 -11.63 -1.07 11.58
N ARG A 154 -11.34 -2.35 11.36
CA ARG A 154 -11.00 -2.90 10.05
C ARG A 154 -12.12 -2.69 9.02
N ASP A 155 -13.38 -2.83 9.45
CA ASP A 155 -14.55 -2.57 8.61
C ASP A 155 -14.79 -1.08 8.33
N GLU A 156 -14.49 -0.20 9.29
CA GLU A 156 -14.53 1.24 9.09
C GLU A 156 -13.51 1.69 8.05
N ILE A 157 -12.25 1.27 8.18
CA ILE A 157 -11.20 1.61 7.22
C ILE A 157 -11.51 1.05 5.83
N SER A 158 -12.04 -0.18 5.76
CA SER A 158 -12.46 -0.77 4.48
C SER A 158 -13.56 0.03 3.78
N ARG A 159 -14.51 0.60 4.53
CA ARG A 159 -15.54 1.49 3.98
C ARG A 159 -14.97 2.82 3.53
N GLN A 160 -14.03 3.39 4.28
CA GLN A 160 -13.34 4.62 3.88
C GLN A 160 -12.58 4.42 2.56
N LEU A 161 -11.88 3.28 2.39
CA LEU A 161 -11.21 2.91 1.14
C LEU A 161 -12.18 2.83 -0.05
N GLN A 162 -13.36 2.24 0.13
CA GLN A 162 -14.38 2.18 -0.93
C GLN A 162 -14.89 3.57 -1.35
N GLY A 163 -14.85 4.55 -0.45
CA GLY A 163 -15.19 5.94 -0.76
C GLY A 163 -14.07 6.69 -1.48
N LEU A 164 -12.85 6.16 -1.49
CA LEU A 164 -11.71 6.71 -2.22
C LEU A 164 -11.65 6.21 -3.66
N GLU A 165 -12.07 4.98 -3.95
CA GLU A 165 -12.09 4.40 -5.32
C GLU A 165 -13.06 5.15 -6.27
#